data_AF-A0A1B9AZG8-F1
#
_entry.id   AF-A0A1B9AZG8-F1
#
_cell.length_a   1.000
_cell.length_b   1.000
_cell.length_c   1.000
_cell.angle_alpha   90.00
_cell.angle_beta   90.00
_cell.angle_gamma   90.00
#
_symmetry.space_group_name_H-M   'P 1'
#
loop_
_entity.id
_entity.type
_entity.pdbx_description
1 polymer ?
#
loop_
_entity_poly.entity_id
_entity_poly.type
_entity_poly.pdbx_seq_one_letter_code
_entity_poly.pdbx_strand_id
1 'polypeptide(L)'
;MLLLAACSDNSKTVEADEPKTTAKAEPVKKIPKAARTVEGMITQKAGWLMEKHFDKKIEAVKTIDWFKYRNFYNETFEPIMEKEVSSYFEKHKQPTANEVYDYLVYTLGSGQYERFYQPLSTFSHGFQAPDLPTGEDQAEKKPKQANVIALVDASGSMKAAVPGGVKMDLAKEAIQQFVSELPEGTNVSLLVYGHVGTGSDADKAKSCQAIESVFPLAAYEKGAFQKATDSFQASGWTPLAGAINKAAEILSAYSADEYVNSVYVVSDGIETCDGDPVAAAKKLQDQAIQAKVHIIGFDVDDLGQKQLKAVAEAGGGAYATVKTKDELEKQMIKKWRPSIFEIVGKQGVPLNEYVDKTGELTGYKMHLIDLSNYEKNRIANAVYFLSNHQLINDKTKEETLALAEDMNELRNDHFTKVYETKKQELEEAKNNIDKEVSNWKEQWKE
;
A
#
# COMPACT_ATOMS: atom_id res chain seq x y z
N MET A 1 -34.63 -41.50 -45.45
CA MET A 1 -33.97 -41.31 -44.15
C MET A 1 -35.06 -41.02 -43.12
N LEU A 2 -35.36 -41.81 -42.07
CA LEU A 2 -34.55 -42.87 -41.39
C LEU A 2 -33.17 -42.33 -41.01
N LEU A 3 -32.72 -42.13 -39.76
CA LEU A 3 -33.08 -42.63 -38.40
C LEU A 3 -32.77 -41.47 -37.39
N LEU A 4 -33.02 -41.48 -36.07
CA LEU A 4 -33.59 -42.43 -35.09
C LEU A 4 -34.15 -41.60 -33.88
N ALA A 5 -34.56 -42.25 -32.79
CA ALA A 5 -34.78 -41.65 -31.47
C ALA A 5 -33.77 -42.22 -30.44
N ALA A 6 -33.49 -41.49 -29.35
CA ALA A 6 -32.89 -42.05 -28.14
C ALA A 6 -33.26 -41.21 -26.91
N CYS A 7 -34.01 -41.80 -25.98
CA CYS A 7 -34.07 -41.37 -24.58
C CYS A 7 -33.12 -42.26 -23.75
N SER A 8 -32.58 -41.73 -22.67
CA SER A 8 -32.17 -42.57 -21.53
C SER A 8 -32.28 -41.73 -20.25
N ASP A 9 -33.18 -42.15 -19.36
CA ASP A 9 -33.11 -41.77 -17.96
C ASP A 9 -31.79 -42.20 -17.34
N ASN A 10 -31.36 -41.49 -16.30
CA ASN A 10 -30.95 -42.20 -15.09
C ASN A 10 -31.35 -41.41 -13.83
N SER A 11 -31.74 -42.14 -12.79
CA SER A 11 -32.61 -41.64 -11.73
C SER A 11 -31.94 -41.59 -10.35
N LYS A 12 -32.56 -40.82 -9.44
CA LYS A 12 -32.31 -40.73 -7.98
C LYS A 12 -31.10 -39.85 -7.60
N THR A 13 -31.12 -39.09 -6.51
CA THR A 13 -31.98 -39.21 -5.30
C THR A 13 -32.79 -37.95 -4.98
N VAL A 14 -34.02 -38.18 -4.49
CA VAL A 14 -34.80 -37.19 -3.72
C VAL A 14 -34.49 -37.41 -2.25
N GLU A 15 -34.14 -36.35 -1.52
CA GLU A 15 -34.32 -36.26 -0.08
C GLU A 15 -35.26 -35.08 0.21
N ALA A 16 -36.45 -35.44 0.68
CA ALA A 16 -37.32 -34.58 1.48
C ALA A 16 -37.12 -35.00 2.95
N ASP A 17 -37.46 -34.24 3.99
CA ASP A 17 -38.23 -33.00 4.09
C ASP A 17 -37.82 -32.31 5.43
N GLU A 18 -38.49 -31.20 5.76
CA GLU A 18 -38.81 -30.67 7.10
C GLU A 18 -38.09 -29.38 7.61
N PRO A 19 -38.78 -28.50 8.37
CA PRO A 19 -39.76 -27.56 7.78
C PRO A 19 -39.79 -26.14 8.39
N LYS A 20 -40.62 -25.24 7.83
CA LYS A 20 -41.07 -23.94 8.39
C LYS A 20 -39.96 -22.87 8.50
N THR A 21 -40.22 -21.56 8.32
CA THR A 21 -41.46 -20.85 8.64
C THR A 21 -41.74 -19.69 7.67
N THR A 22 -42.61 -19.89 6.69
CA THR A 22 -43.30 -18.78 6.02
C THR A 22 -44.42 -18.27 6.94
N ALA A 23 -44.06 -17.35 7.84
CA ALA A 23 -45.01 -16.71 8.72
C ALA A 23 -46.00 -15.85 7.90
N LYS A 24 -47.26 -16.29 7.81
CA LYS A 24 -48.36 -15.42 7.41
C LYS A 24 -48.53 -14.34 8.48
N ALA A 25 -48.07 -13.12 8.19
CA ALA A 25 -48.38 -11.95 9.00
C ALA A 25 -49.82 -11.48 8.71
N GLU A 26 -50.80 -12.15 9.32
CA GLU A 26 -52.07 -11.51 9.69
C GLU A 26 -51.81 -10.61 10.92
N PRO A 27 -52.56 -9.52 11.11
CA PRO A 27 -52.17 -8.44 12.02
C PRO A 27 -52.08 -8.89 13.48
N VAL A 28 -50.98 -8.49 14.13
CA VAL A 28 -50.73 -8.76 15.56
C VAL A 28 -51.81 -8.07 16.41
N LYS A 29 -52.31 -8.74 17.45
CA LYS A 29 -53.34 -8.23 18.39
C LYS A 29 -52.98 -6.90 19.09
N LYS A 30 -51.74 -6.43 18.98
CA LYS A 30 -51.25 -5.16 19.51
C LYS A 30 -50.16 -4.63 18.58
N ILE A 31 -50.32 -3.40 18.10
CA ILE A 31 -49.32 -2.72 17.28
C ILE A 31 -48.06 -2.48 18.13
N PRO A 32 -46.85 -2.82 17.63
CA PRO A 32 -45.60 -2.51 18.32
C PRO A 32 -45.33 -1.01 18.30
N LYS A 33 -44.67 -0.49 19.33
CA LYS A 33 -44.13 0.88 19.27
C LYS A 33 -43.03 0.93 18.22
N ALA A 34 -43.08 1.92 17.33
CA ALA A 34 -41.99 2.16 16.40
C ALA A 34 -40.76 2.69 17.14
N ALA A 35 -39.59 2.53 16.54
CA ALA A 35 -38.35 3.08 17.10
C ALA A 35 -38.41 4.61 17.17
N ARG A 36 -37.64 5.19 18.10
CA ARG A 36 -37.38 6.64 18.22
C ARG A 36 -35.90 6.96 18.46
N THR A 37 -35.03 5.95 18.38
CA THR A 37 -33.57 6.10 18.42
C THR A 37 -33.00 5.64 17.08
N VAL A 38 -31.83 6.17 16.74
CA VAL A 38 -31.11 5.87 15.50
C VAL A 38 -30.88 4.37 15.34
N GLU A 39 -30.42 3.70 16.40
CA GLU A 39 -30.09 2.26 16.40
C GLU A 39 -31.35 1.41 16.17
N GLY A 40 -32.46 1.78 16.82
CA GLY A 40 -33.75 1.12 16.64
C GLY A 40 -34.32 1.31 15.22
N MET A 41 -34.14 2.50 14.64
CA MET A 41 -34.59 2.78 13.26
C MET A 41 -33.71 2.08 12.21
N ILE A 42 -32.41 1.92 12.44
CA ILE A 42 -31.51 1.19 11.53
C ILE A 42 -31.83 -0.31 11.51
N THR A 43 -32.16 -0.88 12.68
CA THR A 43 -32.47 -2.31 12.86
C THR A 43 -33.94 -2.67 12.60
N GLN A 44 -34.78 -1.65 12.32
CA GLN A 44 -36.19 -1.75 11.98
C GLN A 44 -36.43 -2.77 10.85
N LYS A 45 -37.46 -3.60 11.02
CA LYS A 45 -37.93 -4.51 9.96
C LYS A 45 -38.94 -3.81 9.08
N ALA A 46 -39.05 -4.26 7.83
CA ALA A 46 -39.98 -3.67 6.89
C ALA A 46 -41.41 -3.78 7.42
N GLY A 47 -42.21 -2.75 7.20
CA GLY A 47 -43.63 -2.79 7.52
C GLY A 47 -44.31 -3.93 6.77
N TRP A 48 -45.31 -4.56 7.38
CA TRP A 48 -45.87 -5.81 6.83
C TRP A 48 -46.47 -5.64 5.43
N LEU A 49 -46.95 -4.45 5.08
CA LEU A 49 -47.44 -4.13 3.74
C LEU A 49 -46.28 -3.95 2.75
N MET A 50 -45.17 -3.36 3.19
CA MET A 50 -43.93 -3.28 2.41
C MET A 50 -43.39 -4.68 2.08
N GLU A 51 -43.31 -5.57 3.08
CA GLU A 51 -42.82 -6.95 2.89
C GLU A 51 -43.64 -7.75 1.87
N LYS A 52 -44.95 -7.50 1.81
CA LYS A 52 -45.90 -8.26 1.02
C LYS A 52 -46.16 -7.66 -0.38
N HIS A 53 -46.06 -6.34 -0.53
CA HIS A 53 -46.51 -5.62 -1.73
C HIS A 53 -45.48 -4.63 -2.31
N PHE A 54 -44.29 -4.46 -1.73
CA PHE A 54 -43.26 -3.56 -2.25
C PHE A 54 -42.00 -4.33 -2.67
N ASP A 55 -41.56 -4.16 -3.93
CA ASP A 55 -40.32 -4.79 -4.40
C ASP A 55 -39.10 -4.11 -3.76
N LYS A 56 -38.28 -4.89 -3.05
CA LYS A 56 -37.07 -4.42 -2.35
C LYS A 56 -36.04 -3.76 -3.28
N LYS A 57 -36.00 -4.11 -4.56
CA LYS A 57 -35.15 -3.45 -5.57
C LYS A 57 -35.73 -2.11 -6.02
N ILE A 58 -37.06 -1.95 -5.99
CA ILE A 58 -37.73 -0.69 -6.31
C ILE A 58 -37.65 0.28 -5.11
N GLU A 59 -37.80 -0.22 -3.88
CA GLU A 59 -37.66 0.59 -2.66
C GLU A 59 -36.26 1.22 -2.54
N ALA A 60 -35.21 0.47 -2.92
CA ALA A 60 -33.81 0.89 -2.86
C ALA A 60 -33.21 1.14 -4.26
N VAL A 61 -33.96 1.77 -5.17
CA VAL A 61 -33.42 2.26 -6.45
C VAL A 61 -32.28 3.26 -6.22
N LYS A 62 -31.43 3.42 -7.24
CA LYS A 62 -30.47 4.55 -7.27
C LYS A 62 -31.24 5.86 -7.42
N THR A 63 -30.71 6.95 -6.90
CA THR A 63 -31.33 8.29 -6.98
C THR A 63 -31.67 8.72 -8.41
N ILE A 64 -30.85 8.35 -9.41
CA ILE A 64 -31.15 8.61 -10.85
C ILE A 64 -32.39 7.86 -11.38
N ASP A 65 -32.73 6.75 -10.74
CA ASP A 65 -33.84 5.85 -11.07
C ASP A 65 -35.12 6.13 -10.24
N TRP A 66 -35.17 7.24 -9.49
CA TRP A 66 -36.27 7.60 -8.58
C TRP A 66 -37.68 7.54 -9.21
N PHE A 67 -37.78 7.78 -10.53
CA PHE A 67 -39.03 7.68 -11.27
C PHE A 67 -39.62 6.26 -11.26
N LYS A 68 -38.79 5.22 -11.16
CA LYS A 68 -39.23 3.82 -11.00
C LYS A 68 -39.92 3.61 -9.66
N TYR A 69 -39.35 4.16 -8.58
CA TYR A 69 -39.97 4.18 -7.26
C TYR A 69 -41.32 4.91 -7.31
N ARG A 70 -41.34 6.15 -7.84
CA ARG A 70 -42.56 6.97 -7.90
C ARG A 70 -43.67 6.27 -8.67
N ASN A 71 -43.39 5.78 -9.88
CA ASN A 71 -44.42 5.17 -10.72
C ASN A 71 -44.97 3.88 -10.07
N PHE A 72 -44.12 3.01 -9.53
CA PHE A 72 -44.57 1.83 -8.80
C PHE A 72 -45.39 2.19 -7.55
N TYR A 73 -44.93 3.18 -6.78
CA TYR A 73 -45.65 3.65 -5.60
C TYR A 73 -47.06 4.16 -5.99
N ASN A 74 -47.17 5.11 -6.92
CA ASN A 74 -48.45 5.70 -7.34
C ASN A 74 -49.39 4.67 -8.02
N GLU A 75 -48.87 3.86 -8.94
CA GLU A 75 -49.70 3.00 -9.81
C GLU A 75 -50.07 1.67 -9.17
N THR A 76 -49.25 1.17 -8.22
CA THR A 76 -49.41 -0.18 -7.65
C THR A 76 -49.60 -0.17 -6.13
N PHE A 77 -48.77 0.56 -5.38
CA PHE A 77 -48.74 0.44 -3.93
C PHE A 77 -49.72 1.35 -3.19
N GLU A 78 -49.88 2.60 -3.63
CA GLU A 78 -50.72 3.62 -3.00
C GLU A 78 -52.19 3.18 -2.88
N PRO A 79 -52.87 2.62 -3.91
CA PRO A 79 -54.25 2.14 -3.77
C PRO A 79 -54.41 0.97 -2.78
N ILE A 80 -53.34 0.18 -2.57
CA ILE A 80 -53.33 -0.92 -1.60
C ILE A 80 -53.16 -0.35 -0.19
N MET A 81 -52.25 0.61 -0.02
CA MET A 81 -52.00 1.32 1.23
C MET A 81 -53.25 2.05 1.71
N GLU A 82 -53.87 2.90 0.87
CA GLU A 82 -55.07 3.68 1.20
C GLU A 82 -56.21 2.80 1.72
N LYS A 83 -56.49 1.70 1.00
CA LYS A 83 -57.52 0.73 1.37
C LYS A 83 -57.26 0.10 2.75
N GLU A 84 -56.03 -0.29 3.03
CA GLU A 84 -55.66 -0.96 4.27
C GLU A 84 -55.70 0.01 5.45
N VAL A 85 -55.11 1.19 5.32
CA VAL A 85 -55.10 2.19 6.41
C VAL A 85 -56.52 2.69 6.71
N SER A 86 -57.38 2.88 5.70
CA SER A 86 -58.82 3.18 5.92
C SER A 86 -59.49 2.08 6.74
N SER A 87 -59.34 0.82 6.31
CA SER A 87 -59.95 -0.36 6.93
C SER A 87 -59.56 -0.58 8.40
N TYR A 88 -58.41 -0.03 8.83
CA TYR A 88 -57.96 -0.02 10.21
C TYR A 88 -58.55 1.14 11.01
N PHE A 89 -58.45 2.39 10.52
CA PHE A 89 -58.88 3.58 11.28
C PHE A 89 -60.41 3.79 11.31
N GLU A 90 -61.16 3.22 10.37
CA GLU A 90 -62.63 3.08 10.48
C GLU A 90 -63.06 2.37 11.78
N LYS A 91 -62.24 1.44 12.26
CA LYS A 91 -62.46 0.63 13.48
C LYS A 91 -61.78 1.23 14.72
N HIS A 92 -60.74 2.04 14.54
CA HIS A 92 -59.92 2.64 15.61
C HIS A 92 -60.03 4.16 15.56
N LYS A 93 -61.14 4.69 16.07
CA LYS A 93 -61.48 6.12 16.00
C LYS A 93 -60.74 6.96 17.04
N GLN A 94 -60.45 8.22 16.68
CA GLN A 94 -59.75 9.21 17.51
C GLN A 94 -58.38 8.76 18.06
N PRO A 95 -57.48 8.20 17.22
CA PRO A 95 -56.14 7.81 17.66
C PRO A 95 -55.28 9.04 18.02
N THR A 96 -54.35 8.85 18.95
CA THR A 96 -53.26 9.80 19.20
C THR A 96 -52.22 9.76 18.07
N ALA A 97 -51.45 10.83 17.90
CA ALA A 97 -50.40 10.90 16.87
C ALA A 97 -49.35 9.78 16.98
N ASN A 98 -49.00 9.36 18.20
CA ASN A 98 -48.10 8.23 18.41
C ASN A 98 -48.72 6.89 17.96
N GLU A 99 -50.02 6.66 18.18
CA GLU A 99 -50.70 5.45 17.72
C GLU A 99 -50.83 5.41 16.19
N VAL A 100 -51.07 6.57 15.54
CA VAL A 100 -51.03 6.67 14.07
C VAL A 100 -49.62 6.39 13.56
N TYR A 101 -48.61 7.04 14.11
CA TYR A 101 -47.21 6.85 13.68
C TYR A 101 -46.72 5.41 13.88
N ASP A 102 -46.96 4.82 15.05
CA ASP A 102 -46.57 3.45 15.36
C ASP A 102 -47.24 2.44 14.40
N TYR A 103 -48.53 2.64 14.07
CA TYR A 103 -49.22 1.82 13.07
C TYR A 103 -48.69 2.02 11.65
N LEU A 104 -48.41 3.26 11.24
CA LEU A 104 -47.92 3.56 9.90
C LEU A 104 -46.49 3.06 9.70
N VAL A 105 -45.60 3.12 10.70
CA VAL A 105 -44.28 2.48 10.63
C VAL A 105 -44.40 0.96 10.62
N TYR A 106 -45.24 0.37 11.47
CA TYR A 106 -45.51 -1.08 11.45
C TYR A 106 -46.05 -1.59 10.09
N THR A 107 -46.70 -0.72 9.31
CA THR A 107 -47.32 -1.06 8.03
C THR A 107 -46.44 -0.68 6.82
N LEU A 108 -45.79 0.49 6.85
CA LEU A 108 -45.14 1.17 5.71
C LEU A 108 -43.64 1.48 5.91
N GLY A 109 -43.07 1.16 7.08
CA GLY A 109 -41.67 1.43 7.43
C GLY A 109 -40.69 0.70 6.51
N SER A 110 -39.57 1.35 6.18
CA SER A 110 -38.50 0.74 5.40
C SER A 110 -37.76 -0.29 6.26
N GLY A 111 -37.41 -1.44 5.66
CA GLY A 111 -36.66 -2.52 6.31
C GLY A 111 -35.26 -2.74 5.74
N GLN A 112 -34.73 -1.76 5.02
CA GLN A 112 -33.48 -1.89 4.26
C GLN A 112 -32.33 -1.01 4.77
N TYR A 113 -32.49 -0.25 5.86
CA TYR A 113 -31.42 0.60 6.39
C TYR A 113 -30.15 -0.19 6.69
N GLU A 114 -30.24 -1.30 7.44
CA GLU A 114 -29.10 -2.14 7.82
C GLU A 114 -28.25 -2.61 6.61
N ARG A 115 -28.89 -2.88 5.45
CA ARG A 115 -28.22 -3.31 4.21
C ARG A 115 -27.21 -2.29 3.68
N PHE A 116 -27.46 -1.01 3.87
CA PHE A 116 -26.59 0.08 3.42
C PHE A 116 -25.82 0.73 4.58
N TYR A 117 -26.33 0.63 5.81
CA TYR A 117 -25.69 1.15 7.01
C TYR A 117 -24.49 0.30 7.45
N GLN A 118 -24.56 -1.04 7.34
CA GLN A 118 -23.42 -1.90 7.71
C GLN A 118 -22.19 -1.56 6.84
N PRO A 119 -22.23 -1.57 5.47
CA PRO A 119 -21.10 -1.17 4.65
C PRO A 119 -20.61 0.27 4.86
N LEU A 120 -21.51 1.20 5.20
CA LEU A 120 -21.14 2.59 5.50
C LEU A 120 -20.38 2.70 6.83
N SER A 121 -20.89 2.10 7.90
CA SER A 121 -20.32 2.22 9.25
C SER A 121 -19.03 1.41 9.43
N THR A 122 -18.90 0.27 8.74
CA THR A 122 -17.67 -0.54 8.70
C THR A 122 -16.79 -0.26 7.48
N PHE A 123 -16.98 0.87 6.79
CA PHE A 123 -16.21 1.21 5.59
C PHE A 123 -14.71 1.29 5.90
N SER A 124 -13.89 0.73 5.02
CA SER A 124 -12.43 0.80 5.06
C SER A 124 -11.89 1.26 3.71
N HIS A 125 -10.83 2.06 3.72
CA HIS A 125 -10.26 2.64 2.50
C HIS A 125 -9.74 1.60 1.51
N GLY A 126 -9.23 0.46 2.00
CA GLY A 126 -8.70 -0.61 1.16
C GLY A 126 -7.34 -0.32 0.49
N PHE A 127 -6.94 0.96 0.40
CA PHE A 127 -5.65 1.38 -0.13
C PHE A 127 -4.49 0.61 0.50
N GLN A 128 -3.59 0.13 -0.35
CA GLN A 128 -2.33 -0.49 0.05
C GLN A 128 -1.20 0.50 -0.18
N ALA A 129 -0.38 0.73 0.85
CA ALA A 129 0.88 1.45 0.65
C ALA A 129 1.73 0.66 -0.37
N PRO A 130 2.30 1.31 -1.40
CA PRO A 130 3.16 0.62 -2.34
C PRO A 130 4.41 0.14 -1.62
N ASP A 131 4.88 -1.06 -1.94
CA ASP A 131 6.16 -1.55 -1.41
C ASP A 131 7.29 -0.60 -1.83
N LEU A 132 7.89 0.10 -0.86
CA LEU A 132 8.95 1.07 -1.09
C LEU A 132 10.29 0.41 -0.79
N PRO A 133 11.12 0.11 -1.81
CA PRO A 133 12.38 -0.57 -1.57
C PRO A 133 13.29 0.36 -0.74
N THR A 134 13.49 -0.05 0.51
CA THR A 134 14.59 0.39 1.35
C THR A 134 15.72 -0.60 1.14
N GLY A 135 16.89 -0.11 0.71
CA GLY A 135 18.11 -0.92 0.82
C GLY A 135 18.31 -1.21 2.30
N GLU A 136 18.40 -2.48 2.68
CA GLU A 136 18.25 -2.93 4.08
C GLU A 136 19.19 -2.18 5.05
N ASP A 137 18.61 -1.26 5.83
CA ASP A 137 18.66 -1.26 7.30
C ASP A 137 17.72 -0.19 7.87
N GLN A 138 16.96 -0.56 8.91
CA GLN A 138 16.17 0.41 9.68
C GLN A 138 17.07 1.13 10.69
N ALA A 139 17.09 2.47 10.64
CA ALA A 139 17.10 3.31 11.84
C ALA A 139 16.70 4.74 11.51
N GLU A 140 15.77 5.31 12.28
CA GLU A 140 15.57 6.75 12.35
C GLU A 140 16.90 7.45 12.66
N LYS A 141 17.33 8.40 11.82
CA LYS A 141 18.33 9.42 12.16
C LYS A 141 18.24 10.59 11.17
N LYS A 142 18.72 11.75 11.62
CA LYS A 142 18.86 12.99 10.83
C LYS A 142 19.64 12.72 9.52
N PRO A 143 19.49 13.55 8.47
CA PRO A 143 20.28 13.40 7.25
C PRO A 143 21.78 13.38 7.59
N LYS A 144 22.43 12.26 7.28
CA LYS A 144 23.85 12.02 7.48
C LYS A 144 24.59 12.24 6.18
N GLN A 145 25.83 12.72 6.25
CA GLN A 145 26.67 12.86 5.05
C GLN A 145 27.21 11.48 4.62
N ALA A 146 27.32 11.25 3.32
CA ALA A 146 27.80 9.97 2.78
C ALA A 146 29.32 10.02 2.51
N ASN A 147 30.03 8.97 2.93
CA ASN A 147 31.43 8.73 2.60
C ASN A 147 31.57 7.38 1.88
N VAL A 148 32.13 7.40 0.67
CA VAL A 148 32.34 6.22 -0.17
C VAL A 148 33.84 6.02 -0.39
N ILE A 149 34.35 4.84 -0.01
CA ILE A 149 35.73 4.45 -0.32
C ILE A 149 35.71 3.32 -1.36
N ALA A 150 36.27 3.60 -2.53
CA ALA A 150 36.55 2.61 -3.55
C ALA A 150 37.92 1.97 -3.31
N LEU A 151 37.96 0.65 -3.10
CA LEU A 151 39.18 -0.17 -3.04
C LEU A 151 39.31 -0.92 -4.36
N VAL A 152 40.26 -0.54 -5.20
CA VAL A 152 40.54 -1.23 -6.46
C VAL A 152 41.76 -2.13 -6.30
N ASP A 153 41.52 -3.43 -6.47
CA ASP A 153 42.58 -4.42 -6.62
C ASP A 153 43.34 -4.14 -7.91
N ALA A 154 44.64 -3.89 -7.78
CA ALA A 154 45.56 -3.74 -8.88
C ALA A 154 46.67 -4.80 -8.81
N SER A 155 46.36 -6.00 -8.30
CA SER A 155 47.21 -7.18 -8.36
C SER A 155 47.48 -7.65 -9.80
N GLY A 156 48.46 -8.55 -9.99
CA GLY A 156 48.93 -8.96 -11.32
C GLY A 156 47.89 -9.70 -12.16
N SER A 157 46.90 -10.34 -11.54
CA SER A 157 45.79 -11.05 -12.18
C SER A 157 44.88 -10.13 -12.98
N MET A 158 44.73 -8.87 -12.54
CA MET A 158 43.94 -7.85 -13.23
C MET A 158 44.49 -7.42 -14.61
N LYS A 159 45.65 -7.96 -15.03
CA LYS A 159 46.16 -7.89 -16.42
C LYS A 159 45.47 -8.86 -17.37
N ALA A 160 44.70 -9.82 -16.87
CA ALA A 160 44.01 -10.79 -17.70
C ALA A 160 42.98 -10.12 -18.63
N ALA A 161 42.84 -10.68 -19.83
CA ALA A 161 41.78 -10.30 -20.76
C ALA A 161 40.53 -11.14 -20.52
N VAL A 162 39.39 -10.48 -20.47
CA VAL A 162 38.05 -11.06 -20.34
C VAL A 162 37.16 -10.56 -21.50
N PRO A 163 35.96 -11.11 -21.73
CA PRO A 163 35.05 -10.56 -22.73
C PRO A 163 34.75 -9.08 -22.47
N GLY A 164 35.24 -8.21 -23.36
CA GLY A 164 35.09 -6.75 -23.29
C GLY A 164 36.38 -5.96 -23.09
N GLY A 165 37.48 -6.57 -22.63
CA GLY A 165 38.75 -5.84 -22.40
C GLY A 165 39.68 -6.48 -21.37
N VAL A 166 40.66 -5.70 -20.89
CA VAL A 166 41.52 -6.07 -19.76
C VAL A 166 40.76 -5.81 -18.46
N LYS A 167 40.84 -6.73 -17.48
CA LYS A 167 40.09 -6.59 -16.21
C LYS A 167 40.33 -5.24 -15.51
N MET A 168 41.57 -4.78 -15.45
CA MET A 168 41.94 -3.48 -14.87
C MET A 168 41.23 -2.30 -15.55
N ASP A 169 41.22 -2.24 -16.88
CA ASP A 169 40.61 -1.12 -17.61
C ASP A 169 39.09 -1.09 -17.40
N LEU A 170 38.45 -2.26 -17.44
CA LEU A 170 37.02 -2.42 -17.17
C LEU A 170 36.65 -2.05 -15.73
N ALA A 171 37.49 -2.39 -14.75
CA ALA A 171 37.30 -1.98 -13.35
C ALA A 171 37.41 -0.46 -13.16
N LYS A 172 38.35 0.18 -13.87
CA LYS A 172 38.50 1.66 -13.88
C LYS A 172 37.30 2.35 -14.50
N GLU A 173 36.83 1.89 -15.66
CA GLU A 173 35.64 2.46 -16.31
C GLU A 173 34.40 2.35 -15.41
N ALA A 174 34.17 1.18 -14.82
CA ALA A 174 33.03 0.96 -13.95
C ALA A 174 33.09 1.78 -12.64
N ILE A 175 34.25 1.92 -12.01
CA ILE A 175 34.37 2.74 -10.80
C ILE A 175 34.26 4.24 -11.11
N GLN A 176 34.75 4.71 -12.27
CA GLN A 176 34.51 6.08 -12.74
C GLN A 176 33.01 6.34 -12.93
N GLN A 177 32.29 5.43 -13.59
CA GLN A 177 30.86 5.58 -13.81
C GLN A 177 30.08 5.57 -12.49
N PHE A 178 30.29 4.55 -11.65
CA PHE A 178 29.65 4.42 -10.34
C PHE A 178 29.84 5.67 -9.50
N VAL A 179 31.07 6.18 -9.39
CA VAL A 179 31.38 7.39 -8.63
C VAL A 179 30.74 8.63 -9.27
N SER A 180 30.69 8.73 -10.61
CA SER A 180 30.07 9.86 -11.30
C SER A 180 28.55 9.95 -11.14
N GLU A 181 27.91 8.85 -10.72
CA GLU A 181 26.48 8.79 -10.46
C GLU A 181 26.13 9.06 -8.97
N LEU A 182 27.10 9.07 -8.04
CA LEU A 182 26.85 9.26 -6.60
C LEU A 182 26.15 10.60 -6.27
N PRO A 183 25.36 10.67 -5.18
CA PRO A 183 24.65 11.89 -4.77
C PRO A 183 25.56 13.11 -4.60
N GLU A 184 25.07 14.30 -4.90
CA GLU A 184 25.81 15.54 -4.63
C GLU A 184 26.09 15.68 -3.12
N GLY A 185 27.31 16.12 -2.77
CA GLY A 185 27.77 16.18 -1.38
C GLY A 185 28.30 14.86 -0.79
N THR A 186 28.30 13.76 -1.56
CA THR A 186 29.03 12.53 -1.18
C THR A 186 30.54 12.77 -1.23
N ASN A 187 31.26 12.46 -0.14
CA ASN A 187 32.72 12.39 -0.18
C ASN A 187 33.14 11.03 -0.74
N VAL A 188 34.13 11.03 -1.63
CA VAL A 188 34.64 9.83 -2.28
C VAL A 188 36.14 9.75 -2.06
N SER A 189 36.66 8.55 -1.82
CA SER A 189 38.09 8.24 -1.85
C SER A 189 38.35 7.06 -2.78
N LEU A 190 39.47 7.08 -3.50
CA LEU A 190 39.95 5.96 -4.30
C LEU A 190 41.28 5.49 -3.72
N LEU A 191 41.28 4.25 -3.23
CA LEU A 191 42.49 3.55 -2.83
C LEU A 191 42.77 2.45 -3.85
N VAL A 192 44.05 2.32 -4.18
CA VAL A 192 44.58 1.22 -4.98
C VAL A 192 45.54 0.41 -4.10
N TYR A 193 45.55 -0.91 -4.32
CA TYR A 193 46.46 -1.82 -3.65
C TYR A 193 47.02 -2.85 -4.64
N GLY A 194 48.25 -3.30 -4.40
CA GLY A 194 48.93 -4.27 -5.26
C GLY A 194 49.65 -3.70 -6.50
N HIS A 195 49.38 -2.45 -6.88
CA HIS A 195 49.95 -1.81 -8.08
C HIS A 195 51.49 -1.67 -8.10
N VAL A 196 52.17 -1.86 -6.95
CA VAL A 196 53.62 -1.71 -6.81
C VAL A 196 54.35 -3.06 -6.78
N GLY A 197 55.49 -3.12 -7.48
CA GLY A 197 56.32 -4.32 -7.58
C GLY A 197 55.84 -5.28 -8.68
N THR A 198 56.36 -6.50 -8.69
CA THR A 198 55.95 -7.59 -9.56
C THR A 198 55.22 -8.68 -8.76
N GLY A 199 54.49 -9.57 -9.44
CA GLY A 199 53.91 -10.77 -8.83
C GLY A 199 54.95 -11.87 -8.49
N SER A 200 56.20 -11.48 -8.20
CA SER A 200 57.26 -12.40 -7.76
C SER A 200 57.45 -12.31 -6.26
N ASP A 201 57.90 -13.40 -5.62
CA ASP A 201 58.11 -13.46 -4.16
C ASP A 201 59.10 -12.39 -3.66
N ALA A 202 60.08 -12.03 -4.49
CA ALA A 202 61.07 -11.01 -4.17
C ALA A 202 60.45 -9.61 -3.96
N ASP A 203 59.35 -9.30 -4.65
CA ASP A 203 58.60 -8.06 -4.50
C ASP A 203 57.40 -8.20 -3.53
N LYS A 204 57.06 -9.40 -3.04
CA LYS A 204 55.87 -9.65 -2.20
C LYS A 204 55.78 -8.66 -1.04
N ALA A 205 56.82 -8.57 -0.22
CA ALA A 205 56.86 -7.67 0.95
C ALA A 205 56.65 -6.19 0.58
N LYS A 206 57.15 -5.75 -0.58
CA LYS A 206 56.99 -4.38 -1.09
C LYS A 206 55.55 -4.14 -1.57
N SER A 207 55.00 -5.08 -2.32
CA SER A 207 53.65 -4.99 -2.86
C SER A 207 52.58 -5.03 -1.76
N CYS A 208 52.76 -5.91 -0.77
CA CYS A 208 51.86 -6.05 0.38
C CYS A 208 51.81 -4.81 1.29
N GLN A 209 52.82 -3.94 1.24
CA GLN A 209 52.86 -2.66 1.97
C GLN A 209 52.32 -1.48 1.14
N ALA A 210 52.13 -1.66 -0.17
CA ALA A 210 51.75 -0.60 -1.10
C ALA A 210 50.22 -0.51 -1.23
N ILE A 211 49.63 0.31 -0.36
CA ILE A 211 48.22 0.70 -0.40
C ILE A 211 48.18 2.23 -0.43
N GLU A 212 47.70 2.81 -1.53
CA GLU A 212 47.79 4.24 -1.81
C GLU A 212 46.42 4.85 -2.04
N SER A 213 46.13 5.96 -1.36
CA SER A 213 44.94 6.79 -1.59
C SER A 213 45.20 7.74 -2.76
N VAL A 214 45.02 7.26 -4.00
CA VAL A 214 45.21 8.05 -5.23
C VAL A 214 44.18 9.15 -5.42
N PHE A 215 43.01 9.05 -4.77
CA PHE A 215 42.08 10.17 -4.57
C PHE A 215 41.71 10.26 -3.08
N PRO A 216 42.07 11.35 -2.35
CA PRO A 216 41.76 11.49 -0.94
C PRO A 216 40.25 11.64 -0.72
N LEU A 217 39.76 11.33 0.48
CA LEU A 217 38.34 11.46 0.82
C LEU A 217 37.89 12.93 0.72
N ALA A 218 37.18 13.26 -0.36
CA ALA A 218 36.75 14.60 -0.70
C ALA A 218 35.53 14.56 -1.65
N ALA A 219 34.85 15.68 -1.84
CA ALA A 219 33.80 15.78 -2.86
C ALA A 219 34.32 15.36 -4.25
N TYR A 220 33.51 14.62 -5.00
CA TYR A 220 33.88 14.13 -6.33
C TYR A 220 34.17 15.27 -7.31
N GLU A 221 35.32 15.20 -7.97
CA GLU A 221 35.68 16.06 -9.11
C GLU A 221 36.13 15.17 -10.26
N LYS A 222 35.39 15.20 -11.37
CA LYS A 222 35.54 14.28 -12.50
C LYS A 222 36.95 14.26 -13.08
N GLY A 223 37.58 15.41 -13.27
CA GLY A 223 38.91 15.52 -13.86
C GLY A 223 40.02 14.99 -12.96
N ALA A 224 39.96 15.27 -11.66
CA ALA A 224 40.90 14.77 -10.66
C ALA A 224 40.71 13.27 -10.41
N PHE A 225 39.47 12.77 -10.33
CA PHE A 225 39.19 11.35 -10.16
C PHE A 225 39.63 10.53 -11.37
N GLN A 226 39.40 11.03 -12.59
CA GLN A 226 39.92 10.38 -13.81
C GLN A 226 41.44 10.27 -13.79
N LYS A 227 42.17 11.36 -13.44
CA LYS A 227 43.63 11.33 -13.27
C LYS A 227 44.08 10.33 -12.21
N ALA A 228 43.33 10.20 -11.11
CA ALA A 228 43.62 9.23 -10.06
C ALA A 228 43.50 7.78 -10.59
N THR A 229 42.43 7.45 -11.33
CA THR A 229 42.29 6.14 -11.99
C THR A 229 43.35 5.88 -13.06
N ASP A 230 43.82 6.91 -13.77
CA ASP A 230 44.86 6.76 -14.80
C ASP A 230 46.27 6.58 -14.20
N SER A 231 46.47 6.91 -12.92
CA SER A 231 47.79 6.96 -12.26
C SER A 231 48.44 5.59 -11.96
N PHE A 232 47.65 4.52 -11.93
CA PHE A 232 48.12 3.16 -11.57
C PHE A 232 47.88 2.14 -12.68
N GLN A 233 48.58 1.00 -12.59
CA GLN A 233 48.35 -0.17 -13.44
C GLN A 233 48.34 -1.43 -12.56
N ALA A 234 47.74 -2.50 -13.06
CA ALA A 234 47.84 -3.80 -12.43
C ALA A 234 49.32 -4.24 -12.33
N SER A 235 49.75 -4.80 -11.20
CA SER A 235 51.06 -5.40 -10.94
C SER A 235 51.06 -6.15 -9.61
N GLY A 236 52.20 -6.62 -9.09
CA GLY A 236 52.26 -7.05 -7.67
C GLY A 236 51.26 -8.13 -7.19
N TRP A 237 50.87 -8.00 -5.91
CA TRP A 237 50.17 -8.97 -5.05
C TRP A 237 48.91 -8.35 -4.40
N THR A 238 48.10 -9.13 -3.68
CA THR A 238 46.75 -8.73 -3.21
C THR A 238 46.65 -8.59 -1.68
N PRO A 239 47.00 -7.41 -1.08
CA PRO A 239 46.79 -7.10 0.34
C PRO A 239 45.40 -6.53 0.65
N LEU A 240 44.33 -7.31 0.41
CA LEU A 240 42.95 -6.91 0.64
C LEU A 240 42.67 -6.53 2.12
N ALA A 241 43.17 -7.32 3.06
CA ALA A 241 43.05 -7.06 4.50
C ALA A 241 43.75 -5.74 4.89
N GLY A 242 44.89 -5.45 4.27
CA GLY A 242 45.59 -4.17 4.44
C GLY A 242 44.77 -3.01 3.89
N ALA A 243 44.19 -3.16 2.69
CA ALA A 243 43.36 -2.14 2.06
C ALA A 243 42.10 -1.81 2.90
N ILE A 244 41.43 -2.81 3.46
CA ILE A 244 40.28 -2.62 4.37
C ILE A 244 40.72 -1.91 5.66
N ASN A 245 41.86 -2.28 6.26
CA ASN A 245 42.40 -1.54 7.40
C ASN A 245 42.75 -0.08 7.04
N LYS A 246 43.22 0.19 5.82
CA LYS A 246 43.50 1.57 5.37
C LYS A 246 42.23 2.40 5.19
N ALA A 247 41.15 1.79 4.70
CA ALA A 247 39.82 2.42 4.70
C ALA A 247 39.35 2.73 6.14
N ALA A 248 39.60 1.83 7.10
CA ALA A 248 39.28 2.07 8.52
C ALA A 248 40.02 3.29 9.09
N GLU A 249 41.30 3.48 8.76
CA GLU A 249 42.07 4.65 9.18
C GLU A 249 41.45 5.96 8.66
N ILE A 250 41.09 6.00 7.38
CA ILE A 250 40.49 7.18 6.73
C ILE A 250 39.12 7.49 7.34
N LEU A 251 38.28 6.46 7.54
CA LEU A 251 36.93 6.62 8.07
C LEU A 251 36.88 6.82 9.60
N SER A 252 38.01 6.70 10.30
CA SER A 252 38.06 6.81 11.78
C SER A 252 37.60 8.17 12.33
N ALA A 253 37.63 9.23 11.53
CA ALA A 253 37.13 10.56 11.87
C ALA A 253 35.62 10.75 11.62
N TYR A 254 34.94 9.77 11.03
CA TYR A 254 33.58 9.89 10.50
C TYR A 254 32.65 8.89 11.20
N SER A 255 32.04 9.31 12.30
CA SER A 255 31.19 8.46 13.14
C SER A 255 29.89 8.02 12.43
N ALA A 256 29.40 6.83 12.76
CA ALA A 256 28.13 6.31 12.27
C ALA A 256 26.89 7.10 12.75
N ASP A 257 27.05 8.07 13.65
CA ASP A 257 25.96 8.95 14.10
C ASP A 257 25.74 10.13 13.13
N GLU A 258 26.81 10.62 12.50
CA GLU A 258 26.80 11.78 11.59
C GLU A 258 27.00 11.40 10.11
N TYR A 259 27.61 10.24 9.85
CA TYR A 259 27.96 9.78 8.51
C TYR A 259 27.38 8.40 8.18
N VAL A 260 27.14 8.16 6.88
CA VAL A 260 26.96 6.83 6.31
C VAL A 260 28.25 6.47 5.58
N ASN A 261 28.93 5.45 6.05
CA ASN A 261 30.23 5.03 5.53
C ASN A 261 30.08 3.72 4.73
N SER A 262 30.57 3.69 3.49
CA SER A 262 30.56 2.49 2.63
C SER A 262 31.91 2.26 1.99
N VAL A 263 32.37 1.01 1.99
CA VAL A 263 33.61 0.58 1.33
C VAL A 263 33.27 -0.39 0.21
N TYR A 264 33.54 -0.01 -1.05
CA TYR A 264 33.30 -0.83 -2.23
C TYR A 264 34.63 -1.41 -2.74
N VAL A 265 34.75 -2.73 -2.73
CA VAL A 265 35.92 -3.47 -3.20
C VAL A 265 35.66 -4.07 -4.57
N VAL A 266 36.53 -3.80 -5.53
CA VAL A 266 36.62 -4.54 -6.79
C VAL A 266 37.88 -5.38 -6.75
N SER A 267 37.76 -6.72 -6.82
CA SER A 267 38.90 -7.66 -6.77
C SER A 267 38.64 -8.88 -7.65
N ASP A 268 39.70 -9.44 -8.22
CA ASP A 268 39.61 -10.66 -9.03
C ASP A 268 40.20 -11.92 -8.37
N GLY A 269 40.62 -11.84 -7.09
CA GLY A 269 41.37 -12.90 -6.44
C GLY A 269 41.19 -13.00 -4.92
N ILE A 270 42.02 -13.86 -4.32
CA ILE A 270 42.13 -14.04 -2.88
C ILE A 270 43.19 -13.09 -2.28
N GLU A 271 43.08 -12.84 -0.98
CA GLU A 271 44.17 -12.32 -0.16
C GLU A 271 45.43 -13.18 -0.35
N THR A 272 46.56 -12.53 -0.69
CA THR A 272 47.85 -13.20 -0.89
C THR A 272 48.98 -12.64 -0.04
N CYS A 273 48.71 -11.63 0.80
CA CYS A 273 49.69 -10.95 1.65
C CYS A 273 49.61 -11.37 3.14
N ASP A 274 49.16 -12.60 3.38
CA ASP A 274 49.15 -13.27 4.69
C ASP A 274 48.28 -12.57 5.76
N GLY A 275 47.37 -11.69 5.34
CA GLY A 275 46.38 -11.02 6.19
C GLY A 275 45.06 -11.80 6.38
N ASP A 276 44.18 -11.30 7.25
CA ASP A 276 42.81 -11.79 7.42
C ASP A 276 41.80 -10.69 6.99
N PRO A 277 41.25 -10.75 5.77
CA PRO A 277 40.32 -9.74 5.29
C PRO A 277 38.94 -9.84 5.96
N VAL A 278 38.56 -11.02 6.46
CA VAL A 278 37.26 -11.25 7.15
C VAL A 278 37.29 -10.57 8.51
N ALA A 279 38.38 -10.75 9.27
CA ALA A 279 38.60 -10.02 10.51
C ALA A 279 38.72 -8.50 10.31
N ALA A 280 39.36 -8.05 9.22
CA ALA A 280 39.46 -6.64 8.88
C ALA A 280 38.08 -6.01 8.58
N ALA A 281 37.24 -6.68 7.77
CA ALA A 281 35.88 -6.22 7.48
C ALA A 281 34.98 -6.23 8.71
N LYS A 282 35.05 -7.29 9.53
CA LYS A 282 34.31 -7.36 10.79
C LYS A 282 34.67 -6.22 11.74
N LYS A 283 35.96 -5.91 11.88
CA LYS A 283 36.44 -4.80 12.70
C LYS A 283 35.92 -3.44 12.21
N LEU A 284 35.76 -3.26 10.90
CA LEU A 284 35.20 -2.04 10.30
C LEU A 284 33.74 -1.81 10.74
N GLN A 285 32.97 -2.90 10.86
CA GLN A 285 31.57 -2.89 11.27
C GLN A 285 31.39 -2.81 12.81
N ASP A 286 32.27 -3.47 13.58
CA ASP A 286 32.25 -3.48 15.05
C ASP A 286 32.70 -2.13 15.68
N GLN A 287 33.32 -1.23 14.89
CA GLN A 287 33.75 0.09 15.34
C GLN A 287 32.64 1.13 15.26
N ALA A 288 32.82 2.27 15.95
CA ALA A 288 31.91 3.44 15.88
C ALA A 288 31.75 4.07 14.48
N ILE A 289 32.45 3.53 13.47
CA ILE A 289 32.38 3.88 12.06
C ILE A 289 31.21 3.17 11.36
N GLN A 290 30.89 1.93 11.79
CA GLN A 290 29.87 1.03 11.22
C GLN A 290 29.83 1.02 9.68
N ALA A 291 31.01 0.99 9.04
CA ALA A 291 31.07 1.09 7.59
C ALA A 291 30.76 -0.26 6.94
N LYS A 292 29.79 -0.28 6.03
CA LYS A 292 29.43 -1.50 5.30
C LYS A 292 30.49 -1.82 4.23
N VAL A 293 30.91 -3.08 4.16
CA VAL A 293 31.88 -3.56 3.14
C VAL A 293 31.14 -4.30 2.04
N HIS A 294 31.30 -3.80 0.82
CA HIS A 294 30.59 -4.20 -0.39
C HIS A 294 31.60 -4.74 -1.38
N ILE A 295 31.39 -5.95 -1.91
CA ILE A 295 32.45 -6.62 -2.70
C ILE A 295 31.93 -7.12 -4.03
N ILE A 296 32.69 -6.80 -5.06
CA ILE A 296 32.47 -7.21 -6.45
C ILE A 296 33.66 -8.09 -6.85
N GLY A 297 33.41 -9.39 -6.93
CA GLY A 297 34.34 -10.36 -7.49
C GLY A 297 34.28 -10.30 -9.02
N PHE A 298 35.37 -9.89 -9.67
CA PHE A 298 35.45 -9.81 -11.13
C PHE A 298 36.15 -11.02 -11.74
N ASP A 299 35.37 -11.95 -12.32
CA ASP A 299 35.87 -13.17 -12.96
C ASP A 299 36.80 -13.96 -12.03
N VAL A 300 36.23 -14.39 -10.90
CA VAL A 300 36.91 -15.03 -9.77
C VAL A 300 36.59 -16.53 -9.72
N ASP A 301 37.58 -17.34 -9.32
CA ASP A 301 37.39 -18.76 -9.06
C ASP A 301 36.54 -19.05 -7.81
N ASP A 302 36.11 -20.30 -7.63
CA ASP A 302 35.19 -20.69 -6.54
C ASP A 302 35.79 -20.44 -5.12
N LEU A 303 37.12 -20.47 -5.00
CA LEU A 303 37.83 -20.20 -3.74
C LEU A 303 37.82 -18.71 -3.40
N GLY A 304 38.14 -17.85 -4.38
CA GLY A 304 38.07 -16.40 -4.24
C GLY A 304 36.64 -15.92 -4.03
N GLN A 305 35.65 -16.44 -4.77
CA GLN A 305 34.23 -16.12 -4.53
C GLN A 305 33.81 -16.42 -3.09
N LYS A 306 34.24 -17.56 -2.54
CA LYS A 306 33.95 -17.94 -1.14
C LYS A 306 34.61 -16.99 -0.13
N GLN A 307 35.86 -16.60 -0.33
CA GLN A 307 36.55 -15.66 0.56
C GLN A 307 35.90 -14.27 0.47
N LEU A 308 35.76 -13.72 -0.74
CA LEU A 308 35.17 -12.39 -0.98
C LEU A 308 33.73 -12.29 -0.44
N LYS A 309 32.93 -13.36 -0.58
CA LYS A 309 31.59 -13.41 0.04
C LYS A 309 31.64 -13.35 1.56
N ALA A 310 32.52 -14.11 2.20
CA ALA A 310 32.69 -14.10 3.65
C ALA A 310 33.17 -12.74 4.19
N VAL A 311 34.00 -12.02 3.43
CA VAL A 311 34.45 -10.66 3.79
C VAL A 311 33.28 -9.66 3.72
N ALA A 312 32.45 -9.71 2.67
CA ALA A 312 31.27 -8.85 2.56
C ALA A 312 30.24 -9.14 3.67
N GLU A 313 29.95 -10.42 3.94
CA GLU A 313 29.07 -10.85 5.04
C GLU A 313 29.58 -10.37 6.41
N ALA A 314 30.88 -10.50 6.67
CA ALA A 314 31.49 -10.04 7.92
C ALA A 314 31.49 -8.51 8.07
N GLY A 315 31.59 -7.78 6.96
CA GLY A 315 31.47 -6.32 6.92
C GLY A 315 30.05 -5.79 6.73
N GLY A 316 29.00 -6.60 6.95
CA GLY A 316 27.62 -6.13 6.92
C GLY A 316 27.14 -5.63 5.55
N GLY A 317 27.68 -6.16 4.45
CA GLY A 317 27.35 -5.72 3.10
C GLY A 317 27.20 -6.86 2.10
N ALA A 318 26.76 -6.53 0.88
CA ALA A 318 26.49 -7.54 -0.14
C ALA A 318 27.71 -7.92 -0.99
N TYR A 319 27.70 -9.17 -1.45
CA TYR A 319 28.62 -9.69 -2.44
C TYR A 319 27.95 -9.74 -3.82
N ALA A 320 28.69 -9.45 -4.88
CA ALA A 320 28.32 -9.70 -6.26
C ALA A 320 29.50 -10.35 -7.00
N THR A 321 29.20 -11.25 -7.93
CA THR A 321 30.17 -11.76 -8.91
C THR A 321 29.78 -11.31 -10.30
N VAL A 322 30.75 -10.93 -11.11
CA VAL A 322 30.56 -10.42 -12.48
C VAL A 322 31.61 -11.01 -13.40
N LYS A 323 31.26 -11.31 -14.65
CA LYS A 323 32.14 -11.92 -15.66
C LYS A 323 32.36 -11.04 -16.89
N THR A 324 31.62 -9.93 -16.98
CA THR A 324 31.66 -9.00 -18.12
C THR A 324 31.51 -7.56 -17.64
N LYS A 325 31.91 -6.59 -18.50
CA LYS A 325 31.70 -5.16 -18.28
C LYS A 325 30.23 -4.82 -17.97
N ASP A 326 29.33 -5.30 -18.82
CA ASP A 326 27.88 -5.13 -18.68
C ASP A 326 27.35 -5.63 -17.33
N GLU A 327 27.87 -6.74 -16.81
CA GLU A 327 27.49 -7.26 -15.50
C GLU A 327 28.10 -6.43 -14.37
N LEU A 328 29.34 -5.95 -14.52
CA LEU A 328 30.00 -5.06 -13.56
C LEU A 328 29.20 -3.75 -13.41
N GLU A 329 28.90 -3.07 -14.50
CA GLU A 329 28.05 -1.87 -14.52
C GLU A 329 26.65 -2.16 -13.95
N LYS A 330 25.96 -3.22 -14.42
CA LYS A 330 24.63 -3.57 -13.93
C LYS A 330 24.62 -3.95 -12.46
N GLN A 331 25.62 -4.68 -11.94
CA GLN A 331 25.66 -4.99 -10.52
C GLN A 331 25.94 -3.72 -9.70
N MET A 332 26.90 -2.88 -10.09
CA MET A 332 27.23 -1.62 -9.39
C MET A 332 26.05 -0.64 -9.37
N ILE A 333 25.32 -0.50 -10.48
CA ILE A 333 24.26 0.51 -10.62
C ILE A 333 22.89 -0.02 -10.19
N LYS A 334 22.55 -1.30 -10.45
CA LYS A 334 21.20 -1.86 -10.24
C LYS A 334 21.03 -2.62 -8.92
N LYS A 335 22.11 -3.13 -8.31
CA LYS A 335 22.01 -3.86 -7.02
C LYS A 335 22.12 -2.94 -5.81
N TRP A 336 22.65 -1.72 -6.01
CA TRP A 336 22.96 -0.77 -4.93
C TRP A 336 22.16 0.54 -5.00
N ARG A 337 21.32 0.71 -6.03
CA ARG A 337 20.29 1.76 -6.13
C ARG A 337 19.00 1.21 -6.75
N PRO A 338 17.81 1.67 -6.33
CA PRO A 338 16.59 1.50 -7.10
C PRO A 338 16.71 2.26 -8.43
N SER A 339 16.18 1.72 -9.51
CA SER A 339 16.30 2.34 -10.82
C SER A 339 15.44 3.59 -10.95
N ILE A 340 15.86 4.54 -11.80
CA ILE A 340 15.07 5.76 -12.12
C ILE A 340 13.65 5.39 -12.59
N PHE A 341 13.48 4.28 -13.30
CA PHE A 341 12.16 3.78 -13.71
C PHE A 341 11.29 3.30 -12.53
N GLU A 342 11.88 2.73 -11.47
CA GLU A 342 11.15 2.40 -10.25
C GLU A 342 10.79 3.66 -9.44
N ILE A 343 11.71 4.63 -9.33
CA ILE A 343 11.47 5.91 -8.65
C ILE A 343 10.37 6.72 -9.35
N VAL A 344 10.38 6.77 -10.68
CA VAL A 344 9.33 7.43 -11.49
C VAL A 344 8.02 6.62 -11.44
N GLY A 345 8.10 5.28 -11.50
CA GLY A 345 6.96 4.38 -11.58
C GLY A 345 6.16 4.18 -10.29
N LYS A 346 6.77 4.31 -9.10
CA LYS A 346 6.02 4.29 -7.82
C LYS A 346 5.12 5.53 -7.75
N GLN A 347 3.85 5.35 -7.41
CA GLN A 347 2.89 6.44 -7.20
C GLN A 347 2.20 6.23 -5.85
N GLY A 348 1.62 7.30 -5.31
CA GLY A 348 0.71 7.22 -4.17
C GLY A 348 -0.62 6.56 -4.56
N VAL A 349 -1.69 6.84 -3.82
CA VAL A 349 -3.01 6.26 -4.13
C VAL A 349 -3.49 6.75 -5.49
N PRO A 350 -3.78 5.86 -6.46
CA PRO A 350 -4.28 6.24 -7.78
C PRO A 350 -5.57 7.06 -7.68
N LEU A 351 -5.68 8.14 -8.47
CA LEU A 351 -6.83 9.03 -8.41
C LEU A 351 -8.16 8.29 -8.71
N ASN A 352 -8.14 7.32 -9.63
CA ASN A 352 -9.30 6.49 -9.92
C ASN A 352 -9.70 5.62 -8.72
N GLU A 353 -8.75 5.00 -8.01
CA GLU A 353 -9.04 4.18 -6.83
C GLU A 353 -9.65 5.01 -5.69
N TYR A 354 -9.13 6.23 -5.47
CA TYR A 354 -9.71 7.18 -4.53
C TYR A 354 -11.13 7.64 -4.93
N VAL A 355 -11.36 7.91 -6.22
CA VAL A 355 -12.68 8.30 -6.75
C VAL A 355 -13.67 7.14 -6.65
N ASP A 356 -13.26 5.91 -6.96
CA ASP A 356 -14.09 4.70 -6.85
C ASP A 356 -14.53 4.47 -5.39
N LYS A 357 -13.58 4.55 -4.43
CA LYS A 357 -13.89 4.42 -2.99
C LYS A 357 -14.78 5.55 -2.47
N THR A 358 -14.56 6.78 -2.92
CA THR A 358 -15.45 7.91 -2.61
C THR A 358 -16.85 7.70 -3.19
N GLY A 359 -16.95 7.11 -4.39
CA GLY A 359 -18.20 6.77 -5.05
C GLY A 359 -18.99 5.67 -4.33
N GLU A 360 -18.31 4.59 -3.89
CA GLU A 360 -18.90 3.55 -3.03
C GLU A 360 -19.49 4.16 -1.75
N LEU A 361 -18.68 4.92 -1.01
CA LEU A 361 -19.07 5.56 0.26
C LEU A 361 -20.27 6.51 0.08
N THR A 362 -20.24 7.32 -0.99
CA THR A 362 -21.34 8.23 -1.36
C THR A 362 -22.61 7.45 -1.70
N GLY A 363 -22.49 6.34 -2.43
CA GLY A 363 -23.60 5.48 -2.79
C GLY A 363 -24.35 4.92 -1.58
N TYR A 364 -23.64 4.49 -0.53
CA TYR A 364 -24.27 4.02 0.71
C TYR A 364 -25.05 5.14 1.41
N LYS A 365 -24.46 6.34 1.56
CA LYS A 365 -25.17 7.49 2.15
C LYS A 365 -26.42 7.85 1.35
N MET A 366 -26.31 7.96 0.02
CA MET A 366 -27.43 8.34 -0.84
C MET A 366 -28.60 7.36 -0.72
N HIS A 367 -28.34 6.04 -0.76
CA HIS A 367 -29.39 5.05 -0.57
C HIS A 367 -30.06 5.13 0.81
N LEU A 368 -29.31 5.42 1.88
CA LEU A 368 -29.87 5.58 3.23
C LEU A 368 -30.78 6.81 3.35
N ILE A 369 -30.36 7.94 2.78
CA ILE A 369 -31.15 9.18 2.72
C ILE A 369 -32.40 8.99 1.86
N ASP A 370 -32.27 8.38 0.67
CA ASP A 370 -33.40 8.08 -0.21
C ASP A 370 -34.42 7.17 0.49
N LEU A 371 -33.98 6.09 1.17
CA LEU A 371 -34.86 5.22 1.97
C LEU A 371 -35.57 5.98 3.11
N SER A 372 -34.86 6.87 3.81
CA SER A 372 -35.40 7.68 4.90
C SER A 372 -36.48 8.66 4.39
N ASN A 373 -36.24 9.26 3.24
CA ASN A 373 -37.15 10.20 2.57
C ASN A 373 -38.37 9.48 1.99
N TYR A 374 -38.17 8.33 1.36
CA TYR A 374 -39.25 7.49 0.85
C TYR A 374 -40.16 6.98 1.98
N GLU A 375 -39.60 6.56 3.13
CA GLU A 375 -40.40 6.20 4.31
C GLU A 375 -41.24 7.37 4.80
N LYS A 376 -40.62 8.54 5.01
CA LYS A 376 -41.31 9.76 5.44
C LYS A 376 -42.47 10.10 4.50
N ASN A 377 -42.22 10.08 3.18
CA ASN A 377 -43.22 10.44 2.18
C ASN A 377 -44.39 9.43 2.15
N ARG A 378 -44.15 8.12 2.31
CA ARG A 378 -45.23 7.12 2.44
C ARG A 378 -46.09 7.36 3.68
N ILE A 379 -45.46 7.64 4.82
CA ILE A 379 -46.15 7.97 6.08
C ILE A 379 -46.96 9.26 5.91
N ALA A 380 -46.37 10.31 5.33
CA ALA A 380 -47.04 11.58 5.10
C ALA A 380 -48.26 11.43 4.16
N ASN A 381 -48.12 10.71 3.05
CA ASN A 381 -49.23 10.44 2.12
C ASN A 381 -50.38 9.71 2.83
N ALA A 382 -50.09 8.70 3.64
CA ALA A 382 -51.09 8.01 4.45
C ALA A 382 -51.78 8.96 5.45
N VAL A 383 -51.03 9.83 6.14
CA VAL A 383 -51.59 10.84 7.07
C VAL A 383 -52.48 11.85 6.35
N TYR A 384 -52.09 12.33 5.16
CA TYR A 384 -52.93 13.19 4.32
C TYR A 384 -54.21 12.47 3.87
N PHE A 385 -54.12 11.23 3.41
CA PHE A 385 -55.28 10.41 3.05
C PHE A 385 -56.28 10.25 4.21
N LEU A 386 -55.77 9.88 5.40
CA LEU A 386 -56.60 9.70 6.61
C LEU A 386 -57.26 11.00 7.07
N SER A 387 -56.55 12.14 6.98
CA SER A 387 -57.09 13.47 7.29
C SER A 387 -58.18 13.89 6.29
N ASN A 388 -57.94 13.70 4.98
CA ASN A 388 -58.90 14.05 3.93
C ASN A 388 -60.21 13.24 4.02
N HIS A 389 -60.14 12.01 4.52
CA HIS A 389 -61.30 11.14 4.77
C HIS A 389 -61.87 11.25 6.20
N GLN A 390 -61.43 12.25 6.98
CA GLN A 390 -61.92 12.53 8.35
C GLN A 390 -61.74 11.36 9.36
N LEU A 391 -60.79 10.46 9.09
CA LEU A 391 -60.45 9.32 9.95
C LEU A 391 -59.54 9.74 11.13
N ILE A 392 -58.80 10.83 10.96
CA ILE A 392 -58.03 11.51 12.00
C ILE A 392 -58.36 13.01 12.00
N ASN A 393 -58.18 13.68 13.14
CA ASN A 393 -58.36 15.13 13.27
C ASN A 393 -57.07 15.90 12.88
N ASP A 394 -57.18 17.20 12.64
CA ASP A 394 -56.07 18.04 12.18
C ASP A 394 -54.90 18.11 13.17
N LYS A 395 -55.16 18.10 14.48
CA LYS A 395 -54.10 18.05 15.49
C LYS A 395 -53.32 16.74 15.42
N THR A 396 -54.01 15.60 15.36
CA THR A 396 -53.38 14.28 15.18
C THR A 396 -52.55 14.24 13.90
N LYS A 397 -53.04 14.83 12.81
CA LYS A 397 -52.33 14.95 11.53
C LYS A 397 -51.03 15.75 11.68
N GLU A 398 -51.10 16.98 12.21
CA GLU A 398 -49.93 17.86 12.40
C GLU A 398 -48.87 17.20 13.29
N GLU A 399 -49.27 16.67 14.45
CA GLU A 399 -48.35 15.98 15.38
C GLU A 399 -47.72 14.72 14.76
N THR A 400 -48.45 13.97 13.91
CA THR A 400 -47.91 12.78 13.22
C THR A 400 -46.94 13.16 12.11
N LEU A 401 -47.21 14.23 11.36
CA LEU A 401 -46.31 14.73 10.32
C LEU A 401 -45.01 15.28 10.91
N ALA A 402 -45.10 16.05 12.01
CA ALA A 402 -43.92 16.54 12.73
C ALA A 402 -43.04 15.37 13.21
N LEU A 403 -43.64 14.36 13.86
CA LEU A 403 -42.91 13.16 14.30
C LEU A 403 -42.26 12.38 13.14
N ALA A 404 -42.88 12.38 11.95
CA ALA A 404 -42.30 11.74 10.77
C ALA A 404 -41.11 12.52 10.19
N GLU A 405 -41.13 13.86 10.28
CA GLU A 405 -40.00 14.71 9.92
C GLU A 405 -38.86 14.57 10.93
N ASP A 406 -39.12 14.69 12.24
CA ASP A 406 -38.12 14.53 13.32
C ASP A 406 -37.32 13.22 13.16
N MET A 407 -38.01 12.11 12.86
CA MET A 407 -37.36 10.80 12.67
C MET A 407 -36.62 10.68 11.32
N ASN A 408 -37.00 11.45 10.30
CA ASN A 408 -36.27 11.54 9.04
C ASN A 408 -34.98 12.34 9.20
N GLU A 409 -35.05 13.51 9.82
CA GLU A 409 -33.90 14.38 10.13
C GLU A 409 -32.89 13.64 11.01
N LEU A 410 -33.35 13.02 12.12
CA LEU A 410 -32.49 12.26 13.04
C LEU A 410 -31.71 11.13 12.36
N ARG A 411 -32.31 10.47 11.36
CA ARG A 411 -31.62 9.47 10.52
C ARG A 411 -30.63 10.12 9.55
N ASN A 412 -31.07 11.13 8.82
CA ASN A 412 -30.28 11.78 7.76
C ASN A 412 -29.02 12.48 8.31
N ASP A 413 -29.13 13.13 9.48
CA ASP A 413 -28.00 13.72 10.20
C ASP A 413 -26.99 12.66 10.64
N HIS A 414 -27.46 11.54 11.19
CA HIS A 414 -26.60 10.43 11.58
C HIS A 414 -25.87 9.82 10.38
N PHE A 415 -26.59 9.51 9.29
CA PHE A 415 -25.99 8.97 8.06
C PHE A 415 -24.97 9.93 7.44
N THR A 416 -25.23 11.24 7.48
CA THR A 416 -24.30 12.26 7.04
C THR A 416 -23.06 12.32 7.92
N LYS A 417 -23.23 12.29 9.26
CA LYS A 417 -22.11 12.30 10.21
C LYS A 417 -21.20 11.09 10.06
N VAL A 418 -21.76 9.88 9.96
CA VAL A 418 -20.97 8.65 9.73
C VAL A 418 -20.21 8.73 8.38
N TYR A 419 -20.87 9.21 7.33
CA TYR A 419 -20.24 9.43 6.03
C TYR A 419 -19.07 10.42 6.10
N GLU A 420 -19.21 11.58 6.73
CA GLU A 420 -18.11 12.56 6.79
C GLU A 420 -16.93 12.02 7.61
N THR A 421 -17.17 11.30 8.71
CA THR A 421 -16.11 10.60 9.46
C THR A 421 -15.37 9.59 8.57
N LYS A 422 -16.09 8.74 7.84
CA LYS A 422 -15.45 7.74 6.95
C LYS A 422 -14.77 8.35 5.73
N LYS A 423 -15.26 9.49 5.24
CA LYS A 423 -14.61 10.26 4.19
C LYS A 423 -13.30 10.90 4.67
N GLN A 424 -13.28 11.42 5.91
CA GLN A 424 -12.06 11.96 6.51
C GLN A 424 -11.01 10.85 6.71
N GLU A 425 -11.39 9.68 7.25
CA GLU A 425 -10.49 8.52 7.36
C GLU A 425 -9.90 8.11 6.00
N LEU A 426 -10.72 8.13 4.93
CA LEU A 426 -10.30 7.83 3.55
C LEU A 426 -9.28 8.86 3.02
N GLU A 427 -9.52 10.15 3.23
CA GLU A 427 -8.66 11.24 2.78
C GLU A 427 -7.32 11.29 3.56
N GLU A 428 -7.35 11.05 4.87
CA GLU A 428 -6.15 10.94 5.71
C GLU A 428 -5.28 9.74 5.30
N ALA A 429 -5.87 8.56 5.07
CA ALA A 429 -5.15 7.38 4.60
C ALA A 429 -4.45 7.63 3.24
N LYS A 430 -5.14 8.27 2.30
CA LYS A 430 -4.55 8.67 1.02
C LYS A 430 -3.38 9.64 1.21
N ASN A 431 -3.59 10.71 1.98
CA ASN A 431 -2.58 11.76 2.16
C ASN A 431 -1.33 11.24 2.87
N ASN A 432 -1.46 10.27 3.78
CA ASN A 432 -0.32 9.61 4.42
C ASN A 432 0.50 8.78 3.41
N ILE A 433 -0.16 7.92 2.61
CA ILE A 433 0.51 7.11 1.56
C ILE A 433 1.20 8.01 0.52
N ASP A 434 0.52 9.05 0.03
CA ASP A 434 1.09 10.00 -0.93
C ASP A 434 2.33 10.71 -0.38
N LYS A 435 2.31 11.07 0.92
CA LYS A 435 3.43 11.70 1.62
C LYS A 435 4.60 10.74 1.83
N GLU A 436 4.35 9.49 2.19
CA GLU A 436 5.39 8.46 2.31
C GLU A 436 6.11 8.25 0.96
N VAL A 437 5.34 8.13 -0.13
CA VAL A 437 5.89 8.02 -1.49
C VAL A 437 6.67 9.28 -1.89
N SER A 438 6.18 10.49 -1.57
CA SER A 438 6.89 11.74 -1.89
C SER A 438 8.21 11.84 -1.13
N ASN A 439 8.20 11.61 0.18
CA ASN A 439 9.39 11.63 1.03
C ASN A 439 10.43 10.60 0.56
N TRP A 440 10.00 9.37 0.23
CA TRP A 440 10.89 8.34 -0.32
C TRP A 440 11.48 8.76 -1.67
N LYS A 441 10.69 9.39 -2.57
CA LYS A 441 11.23 9.91 -3.84
C LYS A 441 12.25 11.03 -3.66
N GLU A 442 12.08 11.88 -2.65
CA GLU A 442 13.02 12.96 -2.34
C GLU A 442 14.39 12.43 -1.91
N GLN A 443 14.43 11.32 -1.16
CA GLN A 443 15.67 10.62 -0.77
C GLN A 443 16.52 10.10 -1.95
N TRP A 444 15.96 10.06 -3.17
CA TRP A 444 16.64 9.62 -4.40
C TRP A 444 16.75 10.71 -5.48
N LYS A 445 16.45 11.97 -5.14
CA LYS A 445 16.56 13.12 -6.05
C LYS A 445 17.84 13.95 -5.85
N GLU A 446 18.56 13.69 -4.77
CA GLU A 446 19.88 14.25 -4.44
C GLU A 446 20.99 13.22 -4.74
#